data_AF-A0A6A2YP32-F1
#
_entry.id   AF-A0A6A2YP32-F1
#
_cell.length_a   1.000
_cell.length_b   1.000
_cell.length_c   1.000
_cell.angle_alpha   90.00
_cell.angle_beta   90.00
_cell.angle_gamma   90.00
#
_symmetry.space_group_name_H-M   'P 1'
#
loop_
_entity.id
_entity.type
_entity.pdbx_description
1 polymer ?
#
loop_
_entity_poly.entity_id
_entity_poly.type
_entity_poly.pdbx_seq_one_letter_code
_entity_poly.pdbx_strand_id
1 'polypeptide(L)'
;MASKASLEVSSLLVPSVVELSKELSTSIPSRYLRSDIEKAVVPNGDHVLEIPAIDMQKLLVNHGFDSTLLGNIKAEIDEFFKLPIEEKKKWWKSPGNAEGFGQAFVVSDNQKLDWGDLSV
;
A
#
# COMPACT_ATOMS: atom_id res chain seq x y z
N MET A 1 -28.81 -28.16 6.37
CA MET A 1 -28.09 -27.15 7.17
C MET A 1 -26.91 -26.67 6.33
N ALA A 2 -26.92 -25.43 5.86
CA ALA A 2 -25.78 -24.88 5.14
C ALA A 2 -24.76 -24.38 6.17
N SER A 3 -23.54 -24.90 6.11
CA SER A 3 -22.43 -24.40 6.94
C SER A 3 -22.13 -22.96 6.52
N LYS A 4 -22.05 -22.05 7.51
CA LYS A 4 -21.38 -20.76 7.31
C LYS A 4 -19.93 -21.08 6.98
N ALA A 5 -19.53 -20.93 5.72
CA ALA A 5 -18.12 -20.83 5.39
C ALA A 5 -17.58 -19.62 6.16
N SER A 6 -16.69 -19.86 7.13
CA SER A 6 -15.88 -18.80 7.70
C SER A 6 -15.01 -18.31 6.55
N LEU A 7 -15.30 -17.12 6.02
CA LEU A 7 -14.41 -16.43 5.08
C LEU A 7 -13.18 -16.03 5.90
N GLU A 8 -12.28 -16.98 6.13
CA GLU A 8 -10.90 -16.69 6.51
C GLU A 8 -10.36 -15.77 5.42
N VAL A 9 -10.19 -14.48 5.72
CA VAL A 9 -9.60 -13.50 4.80
C VAL A 9 -8.11 -13.85 4.69
N SER A 10 -7.81 -14.92 3.98
CA SER A 10 -6.44 -15.33 3.67
C SER A 10 -6.00 -14.54 2.45
N SER A 11 -5.01 -13.67 2.63
CA SER A 11 -4.31 -13.06 1.50
C SER A 11 -3.23 -14.02 1.03
N LEU A 12 -3.12 -14.23 -0.28
CA LEU A 12 -1.97 -14.90 -0.86
C LEU A 12 -0.70 -14.09 -0.57
N LEU A 13 0.40 -14.78 -0.29
CA LEU A 13 1.70 -14.15 -0.10
C LEU A 13 2.24 -13.71 -1.46
N VAL A 14 2.66 -12.46 -1.55
CA VAL A 14 3.29 -11.89 -2.75
C VAL A 14 4.64 -11.26 -2.38
N PRO A 15 5.64 -11.29 -3.27
CA PRO A 15 6.94 -10.69 -2.99
C PRO A 15 6.82 -9.21 -2.62
N SER A 16 7.73 -8.74 -1.76
CA SER A 16 7.83 -7.32 -1.40
C SER A 16 8.16 -6.49 -2.64
N VAL A 17 7.44 -5.38 -2.82
CA VAL A 17 7.68 -4.43 -3.91
C VAL A 17 9.05 -3.76 -3.74
N VAL A 18 9.46 -3.46 -2.50
CA VAL A 18 10.81 -2.96 -2.22
C VAL A 18 11.88 -3.95 -2.69
N GLU A 19 11.70 -5.25 -2.44
CA GLU A 19 12.62 -6.30 -2.90
C GLU A 19 12.64 -6.38 -4.43
N LEU A 20 11.46 -6.44 -5.06
CA LEU A 20 11.32 -6.43 -6.52
C LEU A 20 11.99 -5.21 -7.17
N SER A 21 11.90 -4.05 -6.53
CA SER A 21 12.48 -2.80 -7.05
C SER A 21 14.01 -2.84 -7.14
N LYS A 22 14.68 -3.65 -6.29
CA LYS A 22 16.13 -3.82 -6.31
C LYS A 22 16.60 -4.70 -7.47
N GLU A 23 15.76 -5.64 -7.89
CA GLU A 23 16.06 -6.61 -8.97
C GLU A 23 15.65 -6.11 -10.36
N LEU A 24 14.94 -4.98 -10.40
CA LEU A 24 14.32 -4.41 -11.59
C LEU A 24 15.34 -3.75 -12.53
N SER A 25 16.14 -4.58 -13.18
CA SER A 25 17.06 -4.17 -14.26
C SER A 25 16.48 -4.39 -15.67
N THR A 26 15.40 -5.16 -15.81
CA THR A 26 14.92 -5.65 -17.12
C THR A 26 13.44 -5.40 -17.42
N SER A 27 12.48 -5.71 -16.53
CA SER A 27 11.07 -5.38 -16.76
C SER A 27 10.19 -5.42 -15.50
N ILE A 28 9.10 -4.65 -15.49
CA ILE A 28 8.08 -4.65 -14.44
C ILE A 28 7.14 -5.86 -14.63
N PRO A 29 6.86 -6.66 -13.58
CA PRO A 29 5.95 -7.79 -13.69
C PRO A 29 4.53 -7.37 -14.12
N SER A 30 3.88 -8.20 -14.94
CA SER A 30 2.56 -7.90 -15.54
C SER A 30 1.43 -7.67 -14.54
N ARG A 31 1.54 -8.20 -13.31
CA ARG A 31 0.56 -7.96 -12.23
C ARG A 31 0.50 -6.51 -11.76
N TYR A 32 1.56 -5.73 -12.00
CA TYR A 32 1.62 -4.31 -11.63
C TYR A 32 1.29 -3.36 -12.80
N LEU A 33 1.14 -3.89 -14.01
CA LEU A 33 0.74 -3.11 -15.18
C LEU A 33 -0.78 -2.96 -15.24
N ARG A 34 -1.27 -1.72 -15.09
CA ARG A 34 -2.69 -1.36 -15.20
C ARG A 34 -3.03 -0.88 -16.62
N SER A 35 -3.25 -1.83 -17.52
CA SER A 35 -3.73 -1.57 -18.89
C SER A 35 -5.25 -1.39 -18.97
N ASP A 36 -5.94 -1.71 -17.90
CA ASP A 36 -7.39 -1.68 -17.69
C ASP A 36 -7.92 -0.29 -17.30
N ILE A 37 -7.04 0.62 -16.90
CA ILE A 37 -7.41 2.01 -16.63
C ILE A 37 -7.36 2.77 -17.96
N GLU A 38 -8.54 3.09 -18.51
CA GLU A 38 -8.63 4.06 -19.60
C GLU A 38 -7.95 5.35 -19.15
N LYS A 39 -7.00 5.83 -19.96
CA LYS A 39 -6.29 7.08 -19.72
C LYS A 39 -7.35 8.16 -19.50
N ALA A 40 -7.32 8.80 -18.33
CA ALA A 40 -8.32 9.78 -17.94
C ALA A 40 -8.62 10.73 -19.11
N VAL A 41 -9.90 10.85 -19.46
CA VAL A 41 -10.35 11.84 -20.43
C VAL A 41 -9.96 13.20 -19.87
N VAL A 42 -8.90 13.78 -20.41
CA VAL A 42 -8.51 15.15 -20.11
C VAL A 42 -9.61 16.03 -20.71
N PRO A 43 -10.38 16.78 -19.93
CA PRO A 43 -11.37 17.68 -20.49
C PRO A 43 -10.66 18.65 -21.43
N ASN A 44 -11.17 18.81 -22.65
CA ASN A 44 -10.64 19.79 -23.60
C ASN A 44 -10.70 21.18 -22.96
N GLY A 45 -9.53 21.73 -22.61
CA GLY A 45 -9.09 23.14 -22.62
C GLY A 45 -9.90 24.25 -21.93
N ASP A 46 -11.23 24.15 -21.84
CA ASP A 46 -12.09 25.33 -21.75
C ASP A 46 -12.86 25.40 -20.43
N HIS A 47 -12.90 24.28 -19.68
CA HIS A 47 -13.44 24.21 -18.33
C HIS A 47 -12.35 23.74 -17.38
N VAL A 48 -11.75 24.70 -16.67
CA VAL A 48 -10.90 24.45 -15.51
C VAL A 48 -11.78 23.81 -14.43
N LEU A 49 -11.79 22.49 -14.36
CA LEU A 49 -12.33 21.75 -13.21
C LEU A 49 -11.28 21.82 -12.10
N GLU A 50 -11.21 22.96 -11.42
CA GLU A 50 -10.42 23.09 -10.19
C GLU A 50 -11.09 22.25 -9.09
N ILE A 51 -10.43 21.16 -8.71
CA ILE A 51 -10.79 20.44 -7.49
C ILE A 51 -10.64 21.44 -6.34
N PRO A 52 -11.70 21.72 -5.56
CA PRO A 52 -11.61 22.65 -4.44
C PRO A 52 -10.49 22.21 -3.49
N ALA A 53 -9.47 23.05 -3.34
CA ALA A 53 -8.35 22.77 -2.45
C ALA A 53 -8.74 23.16 -1.02
N ILE A 54 -8.98 22.16 -0.18
CA ILE A 54 -9.07 22.37 1.26
C ILE A 54 -7.65 22.32 1.82
N ASP A 55 -7.22 23.41 2.46
CA ASP A 55 -5.95 23.46 3.17
C ASP A 55 -6.02 22.59 4.44
N MET A 56 -5.57 21.34 4.30
CA MET A 56 -5.50 20.40 5.41
C MET A 56 -4.51 20.86 6.48
N GLN A 57 -3.44 21.61 6.16
CA GLN A 57 -2.54 22.14 7.18
C GLN A 57 -3.27 23.13 8.07
N LYS A 58 -4.13 23.98 7.48
CA LYS A 58 -4.97 24.92 8.21
C LYS A 58 -6.08 24.25 9.04
N LEU A 59 -6.54 23.07 8.66
CA LEU A 59 -7.49 22.27 9.45
C LEU A 59 -6.82 21.39 10.50
N LEU A 60 -5.58 21.00 10.28
CA LEU A 60 -4.79 20.09 11.11
C LEU A 60 -3.76 20.87 11.95
N VAL A 61 -4.13 22.04 12.46
CA VAL A 61 -3.39 22.73 13.53
C VAL A 61 -4.05 22.47 14.88
N ASN A 62 -3.26 22.47 15.96
CA ASN A 62 -3.73 22.26 17.34
C ASN A 62 -4.44 20.91 17.57
N HIS A 63 -4.10 19.86 16.82
CA HIS A 63 -4.60 18.49 17.03
C HIS A 63 -4.13 17.86 18.35
N GLY A 64 -3.36 18.57 19.18
CA GLY A 64 -2.90 18.12 20.50
C GLY A 64 -1.82 17.04 20.47
N PHE A 65 -1.36 16.62 19.29
CA PHE A 65 -0.20 15.73 19.18
C PHE A 65 1.08 16.54 19.21
N ASP A 66 2.03 16.03 19.98
CA ASP A 66 3.39 16.55 20.01
C ASP A 66 4.08 16.35 18.65
N SER A 67 4.68 17.42 18.13
CA SER A 67 5.43 17.38 16.88
C SER A 67 6.63 16.44 16.95
N THR A 68 7.22 16.30 18.14
CA THR A 68 8.36 15.39 18.37
C THR A 68 7.93 13.94 18.21
N LEU A 69 6.79 13.56 18.79
CA LEU A 69 6.18 12.24 18.57
C LEU A 69 5.97 11.93 17.08
N LEU A 70 5.42 12.86 16.31
CA LEU A 70 5.21 12.66 14.87
C LEU A 70 6.54 12.51 14.12
N GLY A 71 7.57 13.28 14.49
CA GLY A 71 8.92 13.16 13.95
C GLY A 71 9.53 11.80 14.23
N ASN A 72 9.39 11.30 15.46
CA ASN A 72 9.90 10.00 15.87
C ASN A 72 9.19 8.86 15.13
N ILE A 73 7.85 8.89 15.05
CA ILE A 73 7.07 7.88 14.30
C ILE A 73 7.52 7.82 12.83
N LYS A 74 7.73 8.97 12.19
CA LYS A 74 8.23 9.02 10.81
C LYS A 74 9.62 8.38 10.69
N ALA A 75 10.53 8.72 11.61
CA ALA A 75 11.88 8.16 11.61
C ALA A 75 11.87 6.63 11.84
N GLU A 76 11.07 6.15 12.78
CA GLU A 76 10.93 4.71 13.08
C GLU A 76 10.35 3.93 11.89
N ILE A 77 9.34 4.47 11.20
CA ILE A 77 8.80 3.87 9.97
C ILE A 77 9.89 3.80 8.90
N ASP A 78 10.62 4.90 8.66
CA ASP A 78 11.70 4.94 7.69
C ASP A 78 12.82 3.93 8.02
N GLU A 79 13.20 3.82 9.28
CA GLU A 79 14.19 2.85 9.76
C GLU A 79 13.70 1.41 9.58
N PHE A 80 12.44 1.12 9.92
CA PHE A 80 11.83 -0.19 9.73
C PHE A 80 11.92 -0.63 8.27
N PHE A 81 11.51 0.23 7.32
CA PHE A 81 11.54 -0.13 5.89
C PHE A 81 12.96 -0.29 5.33
N LYS A 82 13.98 0.33 5.95
CA LYS A 82 15.40 0.16 5.61
C LYS A 82 16.02 -1.14 6.14
N LEU A 83 15.36 -1.85 7.07
CA LEU A 83 15.85 -3.14 7.56
C LEU A 83 16.01 -4.17 6.42
N PRO A 84 16.91 -5.16 6.58
CA PRO A 84 16.97 -6.32 5.70
C PRO A 84 15.60 -6.98 5.56
N ILE A 85 15.33 -7.59 4.40
CA ILE A 85 13.99 -8.14 4.16
C ILE A 85 13.70 -9.28 5.15
N GLU A 86 14.71 -10.07 5.51
CA GLU A 86 14.71 -11.17 6.46
C GLU A 86 14.20 -10.75 7.85
N GLU A 87 14.57 -9.54 8.29
CA GLU A 87 14.06 -8.95 9.53
C GLU A 87 12.58 -8.57 9.40
N LYS A 88 12.20 -8.00 8.25
CA LYS A 88 10.80 -7.62 7.97
C LYS A 88 9.89 -8.83 7.76
N LYS A 89 10.39 -9.93 7.16
CA LYS A 89 9.64 -11.19 6.93
C LYS A 89 9.23 -11.86 8.25
N LYS A 90 9.85 -11.54 9.39
CA LYS A 90 9.40 -12.01 10.72
C LYS A 90 7.98 -11.56 11.05
N TRP A 91 7.55 -10.44 10.45
CA TRP A 91 6.25 -9.83 10.65
C TRP A 91 5.29 -10.12 9.49
N TRP A 92 5.62 -11.07 8.61
CA TRP A 92 4.80 -11.34 7.43
C TRP A 92 3.40 -11.76 7.85
N LYS A 93 2.39 -11.20 7.16
CA LYS A 93 0.99 -11.62 7.29
C LYS A 93 0.85 -13.14 7.19
N SER A 94 0.30 -13.76 8.23
CA SER A 94 -0.02 -15.18 8.24
C SER A 94 -1.38 -15.42 7.55
N PRO A 95 -1.61 -16.58 6.91
CA PRO A 95 -2.92 -16.93 6.38
C PRO A 95 -4.00 -16.81 7.47
N GLY A 96 -5.10 -16.11 7.18
CA GLY A 96 -6.19 -15.88 8.13
C GLY A 96 -5.99 -14.66 9.06
N ASN A 97 -4.81 -14.01 9.05
CA ASN A 97 -4.57 -12.76 9.77
C ASN A 97 -4.39 -11.58 8.81
N ALA A 98 -5.07 -10.46 9.11
CA ALA A 98 -4.95 -9.23 8.33
C ALA A 98 -3.74 -8.37 8.75
N GLU A 99 -3.25 -8.52 9.99
CA GLU A 99 -2.13 -7.77 10.54
C GLU A 99 -0.77 -8.32 10.07
N GLY A 100 0.18 -7.41 9.91
CA GLY A 100 1.57 -7.71 9.55
C GLY A 100 2.06 -6.99 8.30
N PHE A 101 3.29 -7.32 7.91
CA PHE A 101 4.00 -6.81 6.76
C PHE A 101 3.62 -7.56 5.47
N GLY A 102 3.46 -6.80 4.38
CA GLY A 102 3.26 -7.31 3.03
C GLY A 102 2.08 -6.65 2.33
N GLN A 103 1.65 -7.23 1.21
CA GLN A 103 0.53 -6.69 0.46
C GLN A 103 -0.81 -7.01 1.13
N ALA A 104 -1.71 -6.03 1.09
CA ALA A 104 -3.05 -6.17 1.63
C ALA A 104 -3.99 -6.82 0.60
N PHE A 105 -4.84 -7.74 1.07
CA PHE A 105 -5.99 -8.27 0.32
C PHE A 105 -5.67 -8.89 -1.06
N VAL A 106 -4.66 -9.77 -1.15
CA VAL A 106 -4.38 -10.54 -2.37
C VAL A 106 -5.29 -11.76 -2.43
N VAL A 107 -6.25 -11.78 -3.34
CA VAL A 107 -7.29 -12.83 -3.41
C VAL A 107 -7.00 -13.85 -4.51
N SER A 108 -6.25 -13.49 -5.56
CA SER A 108 -5.93 -14.42 -6.66
C SER A 108 -4.64 -14.04 -7.39
N ASP A 109 -4.08 -15.00 -8.13
CA ASP A 109 -2.89 -14.78 -8.96
C ASP A 109 -3.11 -13.84 -10.15
N ASN A 110 -4.36 -13.65 -10.59
CA ASN A 110 -4.70 -12.81 -11.73
C ASN A 110 -5.02 -11.36 -11.33
N GLN A 111 -5.03 -11.06 -10.04
CA GLN A 111 -5.30 -9.74 -9.51
C GLN A 111 -4.18 -8.76 -9.86
N LYS A 112 -4.56 -7.52 -10.19
CA LYS A 112 -3.63 -6.41 -10.31
C LYS A 112 -3.24 -5.89 -8.93
N LEU A 113 -1.94 -5.70 -8.74
CA LEU A 113 -1.34 -5.33 -7.46
C LEU A 113 -0.85 -3.88 -7.51
N ASP A 114 -0.99 -3.19 -6.38
CA ASP A 114 -0.43 -1.85 -6.22
C ASP A 114 1.08 -1.94 -6.02
N TRP A 115 1.80 -0.90 -6.48
CA TRP A 115 3.24 -0.80 -6.34
C TRP A 115 3.62 -0.24 -4.95
N GLY A 116 3.39 -1.04 -3.91
CA GLY A 116 3.75 -0.67 -2.54
C GLY A 116 3.65 -1.83 -1.54
N ASP A 117 4.47 -1.75 -0.50
CA ASP A 117 4.41 -2.63 0.67
C ASP A 117 3.65 -1.93 1.80
N LEU A 118 2.84 -2.68 2.56
CA LEU A 118 2.12 -2.17 3.72
C LEU A 118 2.57 -2.88 5.00
N SER A 119 2.39 -2.20 6.12
CA SER A 119 2.41 -2.78 7.46
C SER A 119 1.13 -2.31 8.16
N VAL A 120 0.29 -3.26 8.59
CA VAL A 120 -0.98 -3.01 9.30
C VAL A 120 -0.90 -3.62 10.68
#